data_AF-A0A9D7EJB8-F1
#
_entry.id   AF-A0A9D7EJB8-F1
#
_cell.length_a   1.000
_cell.length_b   1.000
_cell.length_c   1.000
_cell.angle_alpha   90.00
_cell.angle_beta   90.00
_cell.angle_gamma   90.00
#
_symmetry.space_group_name_H-M   'P 1'
#
loop_
_entity.id
_entity.type
_entity.pdbx_description
1 polymer ?
#
loop_
_entity_poly.entity_id
_entity_poly.type
_entity_poly.pdbx_seq_one_letter_code
_entity_poly.pdbx_strand_id
1 'polypeptide(L)'
;MLDRVNFIIATYGRLIVGIFNFRLWPPFFLFFLVMLLQIVMLNNMFSPLLSGWFIPIVQWIGDASVTHYPQHIAYIPSVFEKMNLLFSWLIDSLLSATAILMLASYFSREKIQFVKSLKTAVGHYPRLLLIWLIVFVPILLLFWTLPGLFEGFVEGAPRRKIALMVGMQGLQTLLTALFVYVVPFMVLSKTSLGKSFTRSFSLFFRSFFTTVIFAALPQIPLLFLVYALQNTGSIVNKFNPEIIVWMTIGLAAALTLANYFTTGAIVRFFREAAED
;
A
#
# COMPACT_ATOMS: atom_id res chain seq x y z
N MET A 1 -28.85 7.43 -3.91
CA MET A 1 -27.87 7.23 -2.80
C MET A 1 -27.87 5.77 -2.32
N LEU A 2 -29.04 5.16 -2.10
CA LEU A 2 -29.17 3.75 -1.73
C LEU A 2 -28.45 2.79 -2.71
N ASP A 3 -28.56 3.02 -4.02
CA ASP A 3 -27.90 2.16 -5.01
C ASP A 3 -26.37 2.15 -4.89
N ARG A 4 -25.76 3.30 -4.53
CA ARG A 4 -24.30 3.39 -4.33
C ARG A 4 -23.87 2.64 -3.08
N VAL A 5 -24.64 2.72 -2.00
CA VAL A 5 -24.38 1.97 -0.77
C VAL A 5 -24.51 0.46 -1.02
N ASN A 6 -25.58 0.05 -1.71
CA ASN A 6 -25.80 -1.32 -2.12
C ASN A 6 -24.66 -1.83 -3.01
N PHE A 7 -24.17 -1.00 -3.94
CA PHE A 7 -23.03 -1.34 -4.78
C PHE A 7 -21.73 -1.54 -3.96
N ILE A 8 -21.45 -0.67 -2.99
CA ILE A 8 -20.28 -0.79 -2.11
C ILE A 8 -20.36 -2.09 -1.29
N ILE A 9 -21.50 -2.34 -0.64
CA ILE A 9 -21.73 -3.55 0.16
C ILE A 9 -21.61 -4.80 -0.73
N ALA A 10 -22.24 -4.81 -1.90
CA ALA A 10 -22.15 -5.91 -2.83
C ALA A 10 -20.71 -6.11 -3.34
N THR A 11 -19.94 -5.03 -3.49
CA THR A 11 -18.51 -5.05 -3.88
C THR A 11 -17.67 -5.77 -2.85
N TYR A 12 -17.70 -5.32 -1.59
CA TYR A 12 -16.97 -5.98 -0.52
C TYR A 12 -17.48 -7.39 -0.23
N GLY A 13 -18.80 -7.62 -0.28
CA GLY A 13 -19.37 -8.96 -0.13
C GLY A 13 -18.82 -9.97 -1.14
N ARG A 14 -18.73 -9.59 -2.42
CA ARG A 14 -18.10 -10.47 -3.44
C ARG A 14 -16.60 -10.65 -3.21
N LEU A 15 -15.88 -9.61 -2.74
CA LEU A 15 -14.45 -9.73 -2.43
C LEU A 15 -14.20 -10.65 -1.23
N ILE A 16 -15.04 -10.59 -0.19
CA ILE A 16 -14.98 -11.50 0.95
C ILE A 16 -15.16 -12.95 0.50
N VAL A 17 -16.13 -13.23 -0.38
CA VAL A 17 -16.27 -14.58 -0.97
C VAL A 17 -15.05 -14.92 -1.84
N GLY A 18 -14.53 -13.94 -2.58
CA GLY A 18 -13.35 -14.06 -3.43
C GLY A 18 -12.06 -14.40 -2.69
N ILE A 19 -11.96 -14.13 -1.37
CA ILE A 19 -10.82 -14.52 -0.53
C ILE A 19 -10.58 -16.03 -0.59
N PHE A 20 -11.62 -16.85 -0.69
CA PHE A 20 -11.47 -18.30 -0.75
C PHE A 20 -11.05 -18.81 -2.14
N ASN A 21 -10.98 -17.94 -3.15
CA ASN A 21 -10.49 -18.29 -4.47
C ASN A 21 -8.96 -18.13 -4.54
N PHE A 22 -8.24 -19.19 -4.16
CA PHE A 22 -6.76 -19.26 -4.17
C PHE A 22 -6.12 -18.82 -5.50
N ARG A 23 -6.84 -18.88 -6.62
CA ARG A 23 -6.32 -18.44 -7.93
C ARG A 23 -6.11 -16.93 -8.02
N LEU A 24 -6.75 -16.12 -7.16
CA LEU A 24 -6.57 -14.66 -7.11
C LEU A 24 -5.34 -14.22 -6.31
N TRP A 25 -4.83 -15.10 -5.45
CA TRP A 25 -3.79 -14.77 -4.48
C TRP A 25 -2.36 -14.63 -4.99
N PRO A 26 -1.90 -15.24 -6.10
CA PRO A 26 -0.49 -15.19 -6.47
C PRO A 26 0.18 -13.81 -6.41
N PRO A 27 -0.37 -12.71 -6.98
CA PRO A 27 0.28 -11.40 -6.88
C PRO A 27 0.33 -10.89 -5.42
N PHE A 28 -0.72 -11.08 -4.64
CA PHE A 28 -0.79 -10.65 -3.24
C PHE A 28 0.12 -11.50 -2.32
N PHE A 29 0.22 -12.79 -2.60
CA PHE A 29 1.10 -13.70 -1.87
C PHE A 29 2.58 -13.40 -2.15
N LEU A 30 2.94 -13.12 -3.41
CA LEU A 30 4.28 -12.67 -3.76
C LEU A 30 4.61 -11.32 -3.10
N PHE A 31 3.66 -10.39 -3.09
CA PHE A 31 3.81 -9.11 -2.39
C PHE A 31 4.05 -9.32 -0.88
N PHE A 32 3.24 -10.16 -0.23
CA PHE A 32 3.43 -10.54 1.17
C PHE A 32 4.79 -11.21 1.41
N LEU A 33 5.20 -12.14 0.55
CA LEU A 33 6.47 -12.86 0.68
C LEU A 33 7.67 -11.92 0.60
N VAL A 34 7.62 -10.92 -0.29
CA VAL A 34 8.65 -9.87 -0.38
C VAL A 34 8.72 -9.05 0.90
N MET A 35 7.58 -8.65 1.47
CA MET A 35 7.55 -7.94 2.76
C MET A 35 8.07 -8.83 3.91
N LEU A 36 7.65 -10.09 3.95
CA LEU A 36 8.10 -11.05 4.95
C LEU A 36 9.61 -11.27 4.87
N LEU A 37 10.16 -11.39 3.65
CA LEU A 37 11.60 -11.51 3.44
C LEU A 37 12.34 -10.28 3.97
N GLN A 38 11.85 -9.06 3.73
CA GLN A 38 12.43 -7.85 4.30
C GLN A 38 12.46 -7.91 5.83
N ILE A 39 11.36 -8.30 6.48
CA ILE A 39 11.27 -8.40 7.94
C ILE A 39 12.23 -9.47 8.48
N VAL A 40 12.28 -10.64 7.84
CA VAL A 40 13.20 -11.72 8.24
C VAL A 40 14.65 -11.29 8.09
N MET A 41 15.00 -10.58 7.01
CA MET A 41 16.34 -10.04 6.81
C MET A 41 16.70 -9.00 7.87
N LEU A 42 15.78 -8.09 8.21
CA LEU A 42 15.97 -7.09 9.27
C LEU A 42 16.18 -7.75 10.63
N ASN A 43 15.36 -8.75 10.96
CA ASN A 43 15.47 -9.50 12.20
C ASN A 43 16.78 -10.31 12.30
N ASN A 44 17.32 -10.76 11.18
CA ASN A 44 18.52 -11.60 11.11
C ASN A 44 19.73 -10.86 10.54
N MET A 45 19.77 -9.52 10.56
CA MET A 45 20.79 -8.73 9.87
C MET A 45 22.22 -8.96 10.39
N PHE A 46 22.36 -9.45 11.62
CA PHE A 46 23.65 -9.79 12.23
C PHE A 46 24.13 -11.20 11.90
N SER A 47 23.35 -11.99 11.16
CA SER A 47 23.79 -13.33 10.71
C SER A 47 25.00 -13.22 9.78
N PRO A 48 25.92 -14.21 9.76
CA PRO A 48 27.10 -14.18 8.89
C PRO A 48 26.81 -14.01 7.40
N LEU A 49 25.60 -14.40 6.94
CA LEU A 49 25.17 -14.29 5.55
C LEU A 49 24.75 -12.86 5.16
N LEU A 50 24.27 -12.07 6.12
CA LEU A 50 23.70 -10.75 5.86
C LEU A 50 24.61 -9.61 6.33
N SER A 51 25.35 -9.81 7.42
CA SER A 51 26.05 -8.73 8.13
C SER A 51 27.01 -7.93 7.26
N GLY A 52 27.72 -8.58 6.34
CA GLY A 52 28.74 -7.93 5.50
C GLY A 52 28.19 -6.91 4.49
N TRP A 53 26.94 -7.04 4.05
CA TRP A 53 26.36 -6.18 3.01
C TRP A 53 25.04 -5.52 3.40
N PHE A 54 24.27 -6.15 4.29
CA PHE A 54 22.94 -5.68 4.64
C PHE A 54 22.98 -4.61 5.73
N ILE A 55 23.88 -4.72 6.72
CA ILE A 55 24.02 -3.70 7.77
C ILE A 55 24.34 -2.31 7.20
N PRO A 56 25.29 -2.14 6.25
CA PRO A 56 25.55 -0.84 5.64
C PRO A 56 24.31 -0.24 4.95
N ILE A 57 23.49 -1.07 4.30
CA ILE A 57 22.23 -0.64 3.66
C ILE A 57 21.24 -0.17 4.72
N VAL A 58 21.08 -0.94 5.80
CA VAL A 58 20.19 -0.61 6.92
C VAL A 58 20.63 0.70 7.59
N GLN A 59 21.94 0.91 7.80
CA GLN A 59 22.46 2.16 8.36
C GLN A 59 22.29 3.36 7.43
N TRP A 60 22.42 3.16 6.11
CA TRP A 60 22.22 4.21 5.12
C TRP A 60 20.75 4.68 5.06
N ILE A 61 19.82 3.74 5.17
CA ILE A 61 18.38 4.03 5.17
C ILE A 61 17.89 4.51 6.55
N GLY A 62 18.48 3.96 7.61
CA GLY A 62 18.10 4.16 9.01
C GLY A 62 19.01 5.13 9.76
N ASP A 63 19.27 4.80 11.01
CA ASP A 63 20.17 5.51 11.92
C ASP A 63 21.31 4.56 12.33
N ALA A 64 22.48 5.09 12.69
CA ALA A 64 23.60 4.27 13.18
C ALA A 64 23.23 3.47 14.46
N SER A 65 22.28 3.95 15.26
CA SER A 65 21.76 3.30 16.46
C SER A 65 21.03 1.96 16.18
N VAL A 66 20.68 1.67 14.92
CA VAL A 66 20.02 0.42 14.51
C VAL A 66 20.91 -0.82 14.75
N THR A 67 22.21 -0.67 14.99
CA THR A 67 23.11 -1.83 15.20
C THR A 67 23.20 -2.33 16.64
N HIS A 68 22.50 -1.72 17.60
CA HIS A 68 22.59 -2.08 19.01
C HIS A 68 21.31 -2.75 19.51
N TYR A 69 21.41 -3.73 20.40
CA TYR A 69 20.25 -4.33 21.06
C TYR A 69 19.85 -3.52 22.32
N PRO A 70 18.54 -3.29 22.57
CA PRO A 70 17.36 -3.70 21.81
C PRO A 70 16.92 -2.69 20.74
N GLN A 71 17.70 -1.63 20.51
CA GLN A 71 17.33 -0.55 19.58
C GLN A 71 17.04 -1.08 18.18
N HIS A 72 17.82 -2.05 17.70
CA HIS A 72 17.63 -2.64 16.38
C HIS A 72 16.20 -3.13 16.16
N ILE A 73 15.60 -3.79 17.16
CA ILE A 73 14.23 -4.29 17.12
C ILE A 73 13.23 -3.13 17.10
N ALA A 74 13.48 -2.09 17.92
CA ALA A 74 12.64 -0.90 17.98
C ALA A 74 12.58 -0.14 16.64
N TYR A 75 13.64 -0.21 15.84
CA TYR A 75 13.75 0.43 14.53
C TYR A 75 13.29 -0.45 13.35
N ILE A 76 13.02 -1.76 13.55
CA ILE A 76 12.55 -2.64 12.46
C ILE A 76 11.38 -2.02 11.68
N PRO A 77 10.31 -1.48 12.30
CA PRO A 77 9.18 -0.95 11.55
C PRO A 77 9.55 0.24 10.66
N SER A 78 10.36 1.17 11.16
CA SER A 78 10.73 2.37 10.41
C SER A 78 11.70 2.07 9.28
N VAL A 79 12.65 1.15 9.48
CA VAL A 79 13.55 0.69 8.41
C VAL A 79 12.76 -0.13 7.38
N PHE A 80 11.84 -0.99 7.83
CA PHE A 80 10.94 -1.75 6.96
C PHE A 80 10.11 -0.83 6.06
N GLU A 81 9.49 0.23 6.58
CA GLU A 81 8.71 1.18 5.77
C GLU A 81 9.56 1.83 4.67
N LYS A 82 10.78 2.25 5.00
CA LYS A 82 11.70 2.87 4.03
C LYS A 82 12.21 1.88 2.98
N MET A 83 12.54 0.65 3.38
CA MET A 83 12.91 -0.41 2.43
C MET A 83 11.72 -0.76 1.53
N ASN A 84 10.54 -0.89 2.12
CA ASN A 84 9.33 -1.25 1.41
C ASN A 84 8.95 -0.16 0.38
N LEU A 85 9.29 1.11 0.58
CA LEU A 85 9.14 2.16 -0.42
C LEU A 85 9.89 1.81 -1.73
N LEU A 86 11.14 1.36 -1.62
CA LEU A 86 11.95 0.96 -2.78
C LEU A 86 11.39 -0.30 -3.46
N PHE A 87 10.97 -1.30 -2.68
CA PHE A 87 10.31 -2.48 -3.23
C PHE A 87 8.94 -2.18 -3.84
N SER A 88 8.21 -1.22 -3.29
CA SER A 88 6.91 -0.78 -3.81
C SER A 88 7.07 -0.16 -5.19
N TRP A 89 8.16 0.57 -5.41
CA TRP A 89 8.47 1.08 -6.73
C TRP A 89 8.69 -0.04 -7.76
N LEU A 90 9.58 -0.98 -7.44
CA LEU A 90 10.02 -2.00 -8.40
C LEU A 90 9.01 -3.16 -8.54
N ILE A 91 8.60 -3.76 -7.43
CA ILE A 91 7.85 -5.03 -7.46
C ILE A 91 6.34 -4.77 -7.37
N ASP A 92 5.89 -3.89 -6.48
CA ASP A 92 4.45 -3.68 -6.25
C ASP A 92 3.76 -3.10 -7.49
N SER A 93 4.40 -2.20 -8.24
CA SER A 93 3.82 -1.67 -9.49
C SER A 93 3.46 -2.79 -10.49
N LEU A 94 4.31 -3.81 -10.62
CA LEU A 94 4.09 -4.97 -11.47
C LEU A 94 3.03 -5.93 -10.90
N LEU A 95 3.11 -6.23 -9.61
CA LEU A 95 2.18 -7.14 -8.94
C LEU A 95 0.77 -6.55 -8.87
N SER A 96 0.64 -5.25 -8.63
CA SER A 96 -0.62 -4.51 -8.63
C SER A 96 -1.27 -4.52 -10.03
N ALA A 97 -0.51 -4.27 -11.10
CA ALA A 97 -1.03 -4.40 -12.47
C ALA A 97 -1.48 -5.85 -12.80
N THR A 98 -0.72 -6.84 -12.33
CA THR A 98 -1.06 -8.26 -12.48
C THR A 98 -2.35 -8.60 -11.73
N ALA A 99 -2.49 -8.11 -10.49
CA ALA A 99 -3.68 -8.26 -9.67
C ALA A 99 -4.91 -7.63 -10.34
N ILE A 100 -4.77 -6.42 -10.89
CA ILE A 100 -5.82 -5.73 -11.65
C ILE A 100 -6.35 -6.60 -12.79
N LEU A 101 -5.44 -7.17 -13.60
CA LEU A 101 -5.82 -8.05 -14.71
C LEU A 101 -6.52 -9.33 -14.22
N MET A 102 -6.03 -9.95 -13.16
CA MET A 102 -6.62 -11.18 -12.61
C MET A 102 -8.01 -10.95 -12.02
N LEU A 103 -8.18 -9.85 -11.27
CA LEU A 103 -9.46 -9.43 -10.73
C LEU A 103 -10.43 -9.03 -11.85
N ALA A 104 -9.95 -8.39 -12.92
CA ALA A 104 -10.76 -8.09 -14.08
C ALA A 104 -11.29 -9.37 -14.73
N SER A 105 -10.44 -10.38 -14.97
CA SER A 105 -10.87 -11.68 -15.48
C SER A 105 -11.86 -12.38 -14.54
N TYR A 106 -11.64 -12.31 -13.22
CA TYR A 106 -12.56 -12.88 -12.23
C TYR A 106 -13.96 -12.25 -12.32
N PHE A 107 -14.05 -10.92 -12.39
CA PHE A 107 -15.33 -10.24 -12.55
C PHE A 107 -15.98 -10.48 -13.93
N SER A 108 -15.19 -10.83 -14.97
CA SER A 108 -15.70 -11.19 -16.30
C SER A 108 -16.20 -12.62 -16.37
N ARG A 109 -15.99 -13.44 -15.32
CA ARG A 109 -16.13 -14.90 -15.39
C ARG A 109 -15.21 -15.54 -16.43
N GLU A 110 -14.08 -14.90 -16.73
CA GLU A 110 -13.03 -15.46 -17.57
C GLU A 110 -12.08 -16.34 -16.75
N LYS A 111 -11.30 -17.19 -17.44
CA LYS A 111 -10.29 -18.02 -16.78
C LYS A 111 -9.17 -17.16 -16.20
N ILE A 112 -9.04 -17.14 -14.88
CA ILE A 112 -7.95 -16.47 -14.17
C ILE A 112 -6.62 -17.18 -14.49
N GLN A 113 -5.65 -16.45 -15.04
CA GLN A 113 -4.34 -16.98 -15.43
C GLN A 113 -3.20 -16.05 -14.99
N PHE A 114 -2.54 -16.36 -13.87
CA PHE A 114 -1.45 -15.55 -13.32
C PHE A 114 -0.33 -15.27 -14.33
N VAL A 115 0.20 -16.31 -15.00
CA VAL A 115 1.32 -16.15 -15.95
C VAL A 115 0.96 -15.24 -17.13
N LYS A 116 -0.27 -15.36 -17.65
CA LYS A 116 -0.75 -14.50 -18.74
C LYS A 116 -0.85 -13.05 -18.27
N SER A 117 -1.48 -12.81 -17.12
CA SER A 117 -1.62 -11.49 -16.52
C SER A 117 -0.25 -10.85 -16.22
N LEU A 118 0.69 -11.62 -15.68
CA LEU A 118 2.05 -11.16 -15.39
C LEU A 118 2.79 -10.78 -16.68
N LYS A 119 2.73 -11.63 -17.72
CA LYS A 119 3.36 -11.33 -19.02
C LYS A 119 2.79 -10.04 -19.64
N THR A 120 1.48 -9.84 -19.53
CA THR A 120 0.85 -8.59 -19.97
C THR A 120 1.32 -7.40 -19.14
N ALA A 121 1.38 -7.52 -17.81
CA ALA A 121 1.86 -6.45 -16.93
C ALA A 121 3.33 -6.08 -17.19
N VAL A 122 4.21 -7.08 -17.43
CA VAL A 122 5.62 -6.87 -17.80
C VAL A 122 5.74 -6.04 -19.08
N GLY A 123 4.87 -6.27 -20.08
CA GLY A 123 4.83 -5.45 -21.30
C GLY A 123 4.53 -3.97 -21.07
N HIS A 124 3.96 -3.62 -19.92
CA HIS A 124 3.69 -2.24 -19.50
C HIS A 124 4.65 -1.73 -18.42
N TYR A 125 5.62 -2.52 -17.98
CA TYR A 125 6.42 -2.25 -16.79
C TYR A 125 7.14 -0.89 -16.80
N PRO A 126 7.81 -0.44 -17.88
CA PRO A 126 8.42 0.90 -17.89
C PRO A 126 7.42 2.03 -17.65
N ARG A 127 6.18 1.87 -18.15
CA ARG A 127 5.11 2.87 -17.96
C ARG A 127 4.53 2.81 -16.55
N LEU A 128 4.46 1.62 -15.95
CA LEU A 128 4.04 1.43 -14.57
C LEU A 128 5.02 2.11 -13.60
N LEU A 129 6.34 1.94 -13.83
CA LEU A 129 7.38 2.63 -13.05
C LEU A 129 7.26 4.16 -13.19
N LEU A 130 6.95 4.65 -14.39
CA LEU A 130 6.78 6.07 -14.65
C LEU A 130 5.53 6.61 -13.93
N ILE A 131 4.40 5.89 -13.97
CA ILE A 131 3.21 6.27 -13.19
C ILE A 131 3.55 6.32 -11.71
N TRP A 132 4.22 5.29 -11.20
CA TRP A 132 4.61 5.24 -9.79
C TRP A 132 5.43 6.48 -9.42
N LEU A 133 6.42 6.85 -10.24
CA LEU A 133 7.24 8.04 -10.02
C LEU A 133 6.39 9.32 -10.01
N ILE A 134 5.53 9.51 -11.01
CA ILE A 134 4.68 10.70 -11.14
C ILE A 134 3.70 10.83 -9.96
N VAL A 135 3.14 9.72 -9.48
CA VAL A 135 2.14 9.73 -8.41
C VAL A 135 2.82 9.83 -7.05
N PHE A 136 3.83 8.99 -6.81
CA PHE A 136 4.40 8.79 -5.49
C PHE A 136 5.40 9.87 -5.09
N VAL A 137 6.23 10.39 -6.02
CA VAL A 137 7.22 11.42 -5.68
C VAL A 137 6.56 12.71 -5.18
N PRO A 138 5.53 13.27 -5.83
CA PRO A 138 4.85 14.46 -5.30
C PRO A 138 4.17 14.21 -3.95
N ILE A 139 3.58 13.03 -3.76
CA ILE A 139 3.01 12.63 -2.46
C ILE A 139 4.14 12.59 -1.42
N LEU A 140 5.25 11.91 -1.69
CA LEU A 140 6.39 11.84 -0.77
C LEU A 140 6.91 13.24 -0.39
N LEU A 141 7.10 14.12 -1.38
CA LEU A 141 7.55 15.49 -1.15
C LEU A 141 6.56 16.27 -0.29
N LEU A 142 5.26 16.13 -0.55
CA LEU A 142 4.20 16.74 0.25
C LEU A 142 4.27 16.25 1.70
N PHE A 143 4.36 14.94 1.92
CA PHE A 143 4.39 14.34 3.26
C PHE A 143 5.70 14.61 4.01
N TRP A 144 6.79 14.88 3.31
CA TRP A 144 8.05 15.29 3.94
C TRP A 144 8.02 16.77 4.36
N THR A 145 7.46 17.64 3.53
CA THR A 145 7.45 19.09 3.77
C THR A 145 6.34 19.56 4.71
N LEU A 146 5.16 18.95 4.62
CA LEU A 146 3.97 19.45 5.31
C LEU A 146 4.08 19.38 6.84
N PRO A 147 4.61 18.32 7.48
CA PRO A 147 4.76 18.29 8.93
C PRO A 147 5.59 19.46 9.47
N GLY A 148 6.69 19.81 8.79
CA GLY A 148 7.57 20.93 9.15
C GLY A 148 6.84 22.28 9.16
N LEU A 149 5.91 22.48 8.21
CA LEU A 149 5.10 23.71 8.15
C LEU A 149 4.11 23.84 9.33
N PHE A 150 3.78 22.73 9.99
CA PHE A 150 2.83 22.69 11.12
C PHE A 150 3.50 22.43 12.47
N GLU A 151 4.83 22.40 12.56
CA GLU A 151 5.54 22.13 13.83
C GLU A 151 5.12 23.10 14.95
N GLY A 152 5.13 24.41 14.68
CA GLY A 152 4.70 25.43 15.65
C GLY A 152 3.21 25.37 16.01
N PHE A 153 2.36 24.79 15.16
CA PHE A 153 0.95 24.59 15.49
C PHE A 153 0.75 23.43 16.47
N VAL A 154 1.57 22.38 16.35
CA VAL A 154 1.46 21.12 17.10
C VAL A 154 2.17 21.18 18.45
N GLU A 155 3.14 22.09 18.61
CA GLU A 155 3.93 22.21 19.83
C GLU A 155 3.05 22.36 21.09
N GLY A 156 3.35 21.56 22.12
CA GLY A 156 2.66 21.59 23.42
C GLY A 156 1.22 21.05 23.45
N ALA A 157 0.62 20.63 22.33
CA ALA A 157 -0.79 20.23 22.28
C ALA A 157 -1.01 18.83 21.65
N PRO A 158 -1.11 17.76 22.47
CA PRO A 158 -1.33 16.39 21.97
C PRO A 158 -2.55 16.24 21.06
N ARG A 159 -3.62 16.98 21.32
CA ARG A 159 -4.84 16.97 20.49
C ARG A 159 -4.57 17.49 19.07
N ARG A 160 -3.72 18.52 18.93
CA ARG A 160 -3.35 19.08 17.62
C ARG A 160 -2.46 18.12 16.84
N LYS A 161 -1.59 17.38 17.52
CA LYS A 161 -0.78 16.30 16.92
C LYS A 161 -1.66 15.21 16.31
N ILE A 162 -2.67 14.75 17.05
CA ILE A 162 -3.62 13.75 16.55
C ILE A 162 -4.44 14.31 15.39
N ALA A 163 -4.91 15.55 15.48
CA ALA A 163 -5.64 16.20 14.40
C ALA A 163 -4.80 16.30 13.11
N LEU A 164 -3.52 16.68 13.22
CA LEU A 164 -2.59 16.70 12.09
C LEU A 164 -2.38 15.29 11.53
N MET A 165 -2.16 14.27 12.37
CA MET A 165 -1.98 12.88 11.92
C MET A 165 -3.21 12.37 11.15
N VAL A 166 -4.41 12.59 11.67
CA VAL A 166 -5.67 12.21 11.00
C VAL A 166 -5.86 13.01 9.70
N GLY A 167 -5.56 14.31 9.72
CA GLY A 167 -5.62 15.16 8.52
C GLY A 167 -4.66 14.70 7.43
N MET A 168 -3.43 14.34 7.81
CA MET A 168 -2.41 13.77 6.91
C MET A 168 -2.88 12.44 6.32
N GLN A 169 -3.44 11.55 7.13
CA GLN A 169 -4.00 10.29 6.64
C GLN A 169 -5.18 10.51 5.68
N GLY A 170 -6.06 11.47 5.99
CA GLY A 170 -7.17 11.86 5.12
C GLY A 170 -6.66 12.37 3.78
N LEU A 171 -5.66 13.25 3.80
CA LEU A 171 -5.00 13.76 2.61
C LEU A 171 -4.35 12.65 1.79
N GLN A 172 -3.65 11.71 2.43
CA GLN A 172 -3.06 10.54 1.77
C GLN A 172 -4.12 9.75 1.04
N THR A 173 -5.23 9.45 1.72
CA THR A 173 -6.35 8.70 1.18
C THR A 173 -7.00 9.41 -0.01
N LEU A 174 -7.15 10.74 0.06
CA LEU A 174 -7.67 11.55 -1.05
C LEU A 174 -6.74 11.51 -2.26
N LEU A 175 -5.43 11.64 -2.05
CA LEU A 175 -4.45 11.55 -3.13
C LEU A 175 -4.42 10.15 -3.74
N THR A 176 -4.44 9.10 -2.92
CA THR A 176 -4.55 7.71 -3.40
C THR A 176 -5.82 7.51 -4.22
N ALA A 177 -6.97 7.97 -3.73
CA ALA A 177 -8.25 7.88 -4.43
C ALA A 177 -8.25 8.61 -5.79
N LEU A 178 -7.58 9.76 -5.86
CA LEU A 178 -7.45 10.56 -7.07
C LEU A 178 -6.71 9.82 -8.21
N PHE A 179 -5.66 9.08 -7.86
CA PHE A 179 -4.80 8.36 -8.82
C PHE A 179 -5.14 6.87 -8.98
N VAL A 180 -6.15 6.39 -8.26
CA VAL A 180 -6.41 4.96 -8.08
C VAL A 180 -6.77 4.24 -9.38
N TYR A 181 -7.34 4.94 -10.37
CA TYR A 181 -7.76 4.37 -11.65
C TYR A 181 -6.71 4.48 -12.76
N VAL A 182 -5.58 5.15 -12.52
CA VAL A 182 -4.55 5.36 -13.55
C VAL A 182 -4.01 4.02 -14.08
N VAL A 183 -3.71 3.08 -13.18
CA VAL A 183 -3.20 1.75 -13.56
C VAL A 183 -4.29 0.91 -14.25
N PRO A 184 -5.54 0.79 -13.73
CA PRO A 184 -6.64 0.16 -14.45
C PRO A 184 -6.86 0.70 -15.87
N PHE A 185 -6.91 2.02 -16.07
CA PHE A 185 -7.05 2.60 -17.42
C PHE A 185 -5.90 2.20 -18.34
N MET A 186 -4.66 2.25 -17.85
CA MET A 186 -3.50 1.88 -18.64
C MET A 186 -3.51 0.40 -19.04
N VAL A 187 -3.81 -0.49 -18.11
CA VAL A 187 -3.63 -1.93 -18.30
C VAL A 187 -4.86 -2.58 -18.95
N LEU A 188 -6.08 -2.15 -18.58
CA LEU A 188 -7.33 -2.71 -19.12
C LEU A 188 -7.75 -2.02 -20.42
N SER A 189 -7.72 -0.68 -20.46
CA SER A 189 -8.14 0.10 -21.64
C SER A 189 -7.01 0.42 -22.62
N LYS A 190 -5.76 0.03 -22.31
CA LYS A 190 -4.56 0.27 -23.15
C LYS A 190 -4.36 1.75 -23.52
N THR A 191 -4.80 2.67 -22.66
CA THR A 191 -4.68 4.12 -22.92
C THR A 191 -3.24 4.62 -22.75
N SER A 192 -2.93 5.74 -23.40
CA SER A 192 -1.66 6.45 -23.16
C SER A 192 -1.63 7.04 -21.75
N LEU A 193 -0.41 7.26 -21.22
CA LEU A 193 -0.19 7.73 -19.86
C LEU A 193 -1.03 8.98 -19.54
N GLY A 194 -0.94 10.04 -20.35
CA GLY A 194 -1.70 11.27 -20.12
C GLY A 194 -3.22 11.07 -20.13
N LYS A 195 -3.74 10.23 -21.04
CA LYS A 195 -5.18 9.91 -21.08
C LYS A 195 -5.63 9.10 -19.86
N SER A 196 -4.76 8.25 -19.30
CA SER A 196 -5.07 7.52 -18.07
C SER A 196 -5.22 8.45 -16.87
N PHE A 197 -4.38 9.48 -16.74
CA PHE A 197 -4.48 10.48 -15.67
C PHE A 197 -5.77 11.31 -15.79
N THR A 198 -6.05 11.87 -16.98
CA THR A 198 -7.25 12.70 -17.17
C THR A 198 -8.53 11.92 -16.95
N ARG A 199 -8.60 10.66 -17.39
CA ARG A 199 -9.73 9.77 -17.13
C ARG A 199 -9.84 9.38 -15.66
N SER A 200 -8.73 9.13 -14.96
CA SER A 200 -8.73 8.87 -13.51
C SER A 200 -9.31 10.06 -12.75
N PHE A 201 -8.86 11.28 -13.06
CA PHE A 201 -9.38 12.50 -12.43
C PHE A 201 -10.87 12.70 -12.75
N SER A 202 -11.26 12.56 -14.02
CA SER A 202 -12.66 12.69 -14.43
C SER A 202 -13.57 11.71 -13.68
N LEU A 203 -13.16 10.45 -13.58
CA LEU A 203 -13.90 9.41 -12.87
C LEU A 203 -13.94 9.67 -11.36
N PHE A 204 -12.83 10.13 -10.77
CA PHE A 204 -12.76 10.53 -9.38
C PHE A 204 -13.76 11.64 -9.06
N PHE A 205 -13.82 12.73 -9.83
CA PHE A 205 -14.75 13.83 -9.55
C PHE A 205 -16.22 13.44 -9.79
N ARG A 206 -16.50 12.59 -10.79
CA ARG A 206 -17.86 12.05 -11.02
C ARG A 206 -18.33 11.15 -9.86
N SER A 207 -17.40 10.43 -9.23
CA SER A 207 -17.67 9.40 -8.24
C SER A 207 -16.82 9.53 -6.97
N PHE A 208 -16.72 10.77 -6.48
CA PHE A 208 -15.81 11.17 -5.40
C PHE A 208 -15.98 10.29 -4.15
N PHE A 209 -17.18 10.30 -3.57
CA PHE A 209 -17.46 9.57 -2.34
C PHE A 209 -17.23 8.05 -2.48
N THR A 210 -17.65 7.47 -3.60
CA THR A 210 -17.49 6.03 -3.84
C THR A 210 -16.01 5.66 -3.91
N THR A 211 -15.21 6.43 -4.65
CA THR A 211 -13.77 6.18 -4.81
C THR A 211 -13.02 6.37 -3.49
N VAL A 212 -13.34 7.43 -2.74
CA VAL A 212 -12.75 7.68 -1.42
C VAL A 212 -13.09 6.56 -0.45
N ILE A 213 -14.33 6.07 -0.42
CA ILE A 213 -14.70 4.92 0.43
C ILE A 213 -13.93 3.67 0.04
N PHE A 214 -13.79 3.37 -1.26
CA PHE A 214 -13.03 2.22 -1.72
C PHE A 214 -11.54 2.28 -1.37
N ALA A 215 -10.94 3.47 -1.41
CA ALA A 215 -9.57 3.68 -1.00
C ALA A 215 -9.41 3.68 0.54
N ALA A 216 -10.36 4.25 1.28
CA ALA A 216 -10.27 4.47 2.72
C ALA A 216 -10.57 3.20 3.52
N LEU A 217 -11.64 2.47 3.17
CA LEU A 217 -12.19 1.41 4.00
C LEU A 217 -11.17 0.31 4.32
N PRO A 218 -10.36 -0.19 3.35
CA PRO A 218 -9.36 -1.21 3.64
C PRO A 218 -8.19 -0.70 4.48
N GLN A 219 -8.01 0.62 4.58
CA GLN A 219 -6.92 1.27 5.31
C GLN A 219 -7.24 1.47 6.80
N ILE A 220 -8.51 1.47 7.19
CA ILE A 220 -8.93 1.72 8.58
C ILE A 220 -8.22 0.76 9.58
N PRO A 221 -8.17 -0.57 9.35
CA PRO A 221 -7.48 -1.48 10.25
C PRO A 221 -5.98 -1.19 10.36
N LEU A 222 -5.36 -0.69 9.29
CA LEU A 222 -3.93 -0.37 9.27
C LEU A 222 -3.59 0.80 10.18
N LEU A 223 -4.50 1.76 10.36
CA LEU A 223 -4.27 2.92 11.24
C LEU A 223 -3.99 2.50 12.68
N PHE A 224 -4.69 1.48 13.17
CA PHE A 224 -4.49 0.96 14.52
C PHE A 224 -3.10 0.32 14.67
N LEU A 225 -2.67 -0.47 13.67
CA LEU A 225 -1.36 -1.13 13.68
C LEU A 225 -0.22 -0.12 13.56
N VAL A 226 -0.33 0.84 12.64
CA VAL A 226 0.68 1.90 12.45
C VAL A 226 0.78 2.75 13.72
N TYR A 227 -0.34 3.14 14.32
CA TYR A 227 -0.33 3.90 15.58
C TYR A 227 0.33 3.13 16.73
N ALA A 228 0.07 1.82 16.83
CA ALA A 228 0.72 0.97 17.83
C ALA A 228 2.24 0.88 17.59
N LEU A 229 2.66 0.72 16.33
CA LEU A 229 4.08 0.64 15.95
C LEU A 229 4.83 1.97 16.07
N GLN A 230 4.15 3.12 16.05
CA GLN A 230 4.79 4.42 16.33
C GLN A 230 5.24 4.56 17.79
N ASN A 231 4.75 3.71 18.70
CA ASN A 231 5.06 3.73 20.12
C ASN A 231 6.01 2.59 20.53
N THR A 232 6.91 2.16 19.62
CA THR A 232 7.84 1.03 19.86
C THR A 232 8.62 1.14 21.16
N GLY A 233 9.09 2.33 21.55
CA GLY A 233 9.82 2.52 22.81
C GLY A 233 9.02 2.12 24.06
N SER A 234 7.72 2.40 24.08
CA SER A 234 6.84 1.96 25.18
C SER A 234 6.64 0.46 25.17
N ILE A 235 6.62 -0.16 23.98
CA ILE A 235 6.45 -1.62 23.83
C ILE A 235 7.71 -2.34 24.31
N VAL A 236 8.90 -1.92 23.85
CA VAL A 236 10.20 -2.49 24.28
C VAL A 236 10.39 -2.40 25.78
N ASN A 237 10.01 -1.28 26.40
CA ASN A 237 10.22 -1.07 27.83
C ASN A 237 9.22 -1.84 28.72
N LYS A 238 8.03 -2.19 28.21
CA LYS A 238 6.95 -2.82 28.99
C LYS A 238 6.70 -4.29 28.64
N PHE A 239 7.11 -4.73 27.46
CA PHE A 239 6.84 -6.05 26.92
C PHE A 239 8.10 -6.65 26.28
N ASN A 240 7.99 -7.88 25.77
CA ASN A 240 9.08 -8.52 25.02
C ASN A 240 9.31 -7.76 23.69
N PRO A 241 10.55 -7.28 23.41
CA PRO A 241 10.88 -6.59 22.16
C PRO A 241 10.46 -7.37 20.90
N GLU A 242 10.53 -8.69 20.92
CA GLU A 242 10.17 -9.57 19.78
C GLU A 242 8.73 -9.38 19.30
N ILE A 243 7.84 -8.85 20.15
CA ILE A 243 6.46 -8.52 19.75
C ILE A 243 6.44 -7.51 18.59
N ILE A 244 7.43 -6.62 18.48
CA ILE A 244 7.52 -5.65 17.39
C ILE A 244 7.69 -6.36 16.04
N VAL A 245 8.47 -7.44 16.00
CA VAL A 245 8.66 -8.26 14.78
C VAL A 245 7.32 -8.86 14.35
N TRP A 246 6.59 -9.47 15.29
CA TRP A 246 5.27 -10.04 15.04
C TRP A 246 4.24 -9.00 14.62
N MET A 247 4.24 -7.82 15.24
CA MET A 247 3.39 -6.70 14.85
C MET A 247 3.72 -6.20 13.44
N THR A 248 5.00 -6.20 13.05
CA THR A 248 5.44 -5.82 11.69
C THR A 248 5.01 -6.88 10.67
N ILE A 249 5.05 -8.17 11.01
CA ILE A 249 4.47 -9.24 10.17
C ILE A 249 2.95 -9.05 10.03
N GLY A 250 2.28 -8.73 11.14
CA GLY A 250 0.84 -8.41 11.14
C GLY A 250 0.53 -7.21 10.24
N LEU A 251 1.35 -6.16 10.28
CA LEU A 251 1.26 -5.01 9.38
C LEU A 251 1.41 -5.43 7.92
N ALA A 252 2.41 -6.26 7.58
CA ALA A 252 2.59 -6.77 6.22
C ALA A 252 1.36 -7.58 5.74
N ALA A 253 0.81 -8.44 6.59
CA ALA A 253 -0.40 -9.21 6.26
C ALA A 253 -1.61 -8.28 6.04
N ALA A 254 -1.79 -7.29 6.91
CA ALA A 254 -2.85 -6.30 6.80
C ALA A 254 -2.69 -5.43 5.54
N LEU A 255 -1.47 -5.05 5.16
CA LEU A 255 -1.19 -4.31 3.92
C LEU A 255 -1.56 -5.13 2.69
N THR A 256 -1.23 -6.43 2.68
CA THR A 256 -1.62 -7.34 1.60
C THR A 256 -3.14 -7.46 1.47
N LEU A 257 -3.86 -7.59 2.59
CA LEU A 257 -5.32 -7.63 2.58
C LEU A 257 -5.92 -6.31 2.12
N ALA A 258 -5.39 -5.18 2.61
CA ALA A 258 -5.81 -3.86 2.18
C ALA A 258 -5.62 -3.67 0.67
N ASN A 259 -4.48 -4.12 0.12
CA ASN A 259 -4.22 -4.09 -1.31
C ASN A 259 -5.21 -4.96 -2.11
N TYR A 260 -5.50 -6.18 -1.63
CA TYR A 260 -6.51 -7.06 -2.23
C TYR A 260 -7.88 -6.39 -2.31
N PHE A 261 -8.37 -5.87 -1.19
CA PHE A 261 -9.68 -5.25 -1.12
C PHE A 261 -9.76 -3.95 -1.91
N THR A 262 -8.73 -3.10 -1.82
CA THR A 262 -8.65 -1.84 -2.57
C THR A 262 -8.66 -2.13 -4.06
N THR A 263 -7.72 -2.94 -4.54
CA THR A 263 -7.59 -3.30 -5.97
C THR A 263 -8.86 -3.96 -6.49
N GLY A 264 -9.43 -4.90 -5.74
CA GLY A 264 -10.68 -5.58 -6.09
C GLY A 264 -11.86 -4.63 -6.24
N ALA A 265 -12.01 -3.69 -5.31
CA ALA A 265 -13.11 -2.72 -5.32
C ALA A 265 -12.98 -1.74 -6.50
N ILE A 266 -11.76 -1.24 -6.73
CA ILE A 266 -11.44 -0.34 -7.84
C ILE A 266 -11.72 -1.03 -9.17
N VAL A 267 -11.25 -2.26 -9.37
CA VAL A 267 -11.42 -2.97 -10.65
C VAL A 267 -12.90 -3.24 -10.93
N ARG A 268 -13.68 -3.63 -9.92
CA ARG A 268 -15.11 -3.82 -10.09
C ARG A 268 -15.81 -2.52 -10.45
N PHE A 269 -15.52 -1.44 -9.73
CA PHE A 269 -16.12 -0.13 -10.00
C PHE A 269 -15.72 0.42 -11.35
N PHE A 270 -14.45 0.28 -11.72
CA PHE A 270 -13.90 0.70 -13.01
C PHE A 270 -14.67 0.07 -14.17
N ARG A 271 -15.05 -1.20 -14.05
CA ARG A 271 -15.79 -1.90 -15.09
C ARG A 271 -17.22 -1.41 -15.23
N GLU A 272 -17.92 -1.25 -14.11
CA GLU A 272 -19.26 -0.67 -14.10
C GLU A 272 -19.24 0.73 -14.75
N ALA A 273 -18.28 1.56 -14.36
CA ALA A 273 -18.16 2.92 -14.86
C ALA A 273 -17.63 3.02 -16.30
N ALA A 274 -17.13 1.92 -16.89
CA ALA A 274 -16.70 1.86 -18.29
C ALA A 274 -17.82 1.40 -19.24
N GLU A 275 -18.90 0.84 -18.68
CA GLU A 275 -20.12 0.47 -19.42
C GLU A 275 -21.09 1.66 -19.57
N ASP A 276 -20.89 2.72 -18.78
CA ASP A 276 -21.60 4.02 -18.81
C ASP A 276 -20.90 5.09 -19.68
#